data_AF-A0A3E0Q300-F1
#
_entry.id   AF-A0A3E0Q300-F1
#
_cell.length_a   1.000
_cell.length_b   1.000
_cell.length_c   1.000
_cell.angle_alpha   90.00
_cell.angle_beta   90.00
_cell.angle_gamma   90.00
#
_symmetry.space_group_name_H-M   'P 1'
#
loop_
_entity.id
_entity.type
_entity.pdbx_description
1 polymer ?
#
loop_
_entity_poly.entity_id
_entity_poly.type
_entity_poly.pdbx_seq_one_letter_code
_entity_poly.pdbx_strand_id
1 'polypeptide(L)'
;MLVAWELLVLAGVVDALLFPPPSRILESAGELTANGVLPGHIAATVLRVLAAVVLGAGLGTLLGVAMGSSHRLRSVLDPIIGALHPVPKIAILPLIMVVFGIGDVSLVIVIA
;
A
#
# COMPACT_ATOMS: atom_id res chain seq x y z
N MET A 1 15.90 -19.22 16.47
CA MET A 1 14.49 -19.56 16.17
C MET A 1 14.31 -20.18 14.79
N LEU A 2 14.92 -19.65 13.71
CA LEU A 2 14.74 -20.19 12.35
C LEU A 2 15.10 -21.68 12.21
N VAL A 3 16.21 -22.11 12.82
CA VAL A 3 16.63 -23.53 12.81
C VAL A 3 15.63 -24.42 13.56
N ALA A 4 15.07 -23.95 14.68
CA ALA A 4 14.05 -24.70 15.41
C ALA A 4 12.75 -24.80 14.61
N TRP A 5 12.36 -23.72 13.89
CA TRP A 5 11.20 -23.72 13.01
C TRP A 5 11.38 -24.68 11.81
N GLU A 6 12.53 -24.62 11.14
CA GLU A 6 12.92 -25.54 10.07
C GLU A 6 12.80 -27.01 10.56
N LEU A 7 13.38 -27.32 11.71
CA LEU A 7 13.35 -28.67 12.28
C LEU A 7 11.94 -29.12 12.69
N LEU A 8 11.10 -28.23 13.24
CA LEU A 8 9.72 -28.56 13.61
C LEU A 8 8.85 -28.86 12.38
N VAL A 9 9.08 -28.15 11.27
CA VAL A 9 8.38 -28.41 10.01
C VAL A 9 8.89 -29.71 9.36
N LEU A 10 10.20 -29.94 9.36
CA LEU A 10 10.79 -31.19 8.83
C LEU A 10 10.40 -32.41 9.66
N ALA A 11 10.25 -32.25 10.99
CA ALA A 11 9.79 -33.31 11.89
C ALA A 11 8.27 -33.57 11.79
N GLY A 12 7.54 -32.83 10.94
CA GLY A 12 6.09 -32.97 10.76
C GLY A 12 5.25 -32.50 11.95
N VAL A 13 5.86 -31.79 12.91
CA VAL A 13 5.17 -31.24 14.08
C VAL A 13 4.33 -30.02 13.67
N VAL A 14 4.77 -29.30 12.64
CA VAL A 14 4.08 -28.13 12.08
C VAL A 14 3.81 -28.39 10.60
N ASP A 15 2.58 -28.11 10.16
CA ASP A 15 2.16 -28.33 8.78
C ASP A 15 2.95 -27.42 7.81
N ALA A 16 3.70 -28.04 6.90
CA ALA A 16 4.52 -27.36 5.90
C ALA A 16 3.69 -26.58 4.86
N LEU A 17 2.39 -26.86 4.74
CA LEU A 17 1.48 -26.11 3.87
C LEU A 17 1.13 -24.75 4.48
N LEU A 18 0.92 -24.72 5.79
CA LEU A 18 0.60 -23.49 6.54
C LEU A 18 1.87 -22.71 6.91
N PHE A 19 2.96 -23.43 7.19
CA PHE A 19 4.24 -22.86 7.59
C PHE A 19 5.37 -23.50 6.77
N PRO A 20 5.56 -23.07 5.52
CA PRO A 20 6.68 -23.54 4.71
C PRO A 20 8.01 -23.29 5.43
N PRO A 21 8.97 -24.23 5.33
CA PRO A 21 10.24 -24.11 6.03
C PRO A 21 11.02 -22.88 5.51
N PRO A 22 11.76 -22.17 6.37
CA PRO A 22 12.55 -21.00 5.98
C PRO A 22 13.44 -21.22 4.75
N SER A 23 14.04 -22.40 4.59
CA SER A 23 14.82 -22.77 3.40
C SER A 23 14.05 -22.63 2.09
N ARG A 24 12.81 -23.16 2.02
CA ARG A 24 11.95 -23.04 0.83
C ARG A 24 11.53 -21.60 0.56
N ILE A 25 11.31 -20.80 1.60
CA ILE A 25 10.99 -19.37 1.43
C ILE A 25 12.18 -18.66 0.75
N LEU A 26 13.41 -18.94 1.19
CA LEU A 26 14.62 -18.35 0.62
C LEU A 26 14.86 -18.81 -0.82
N GLU A 27 14.62 -20.08 -1.11
CA GLU A 27 14.69 -20.64 -2.46
C GLU A 27 13.70 -19.95 -3.40
N SER A 28 12.41 -19.91 -3.04
CA SER A 28 11.39 -19.22 -3.83
C SER A 28 11.66 -17.72 -3.98
N ALA A 29 12.15 -17.06 -2.93
CA ALA A 29 12.54 -15.65 -3.02
C ALA A 29 13.72 -15.45 -3.99
N GLY A 30 14.71 -16.35 -3.97
CA GLY A 30 15.83 -16.35 -4.91
C GLY A 30 15.38 -16.55 -6.35
N GLU A 31 14.53 -17.54 -6.62
CA GLU A 31 13.95 -17.81 -7.94
C GLU A 31 13.15 -16.62 -8.47
N LEU A 32 12.25 -16.06 -7.65
CA LEU A 32 11.43 -14.90 -8.01
C LEU A 32 12.27 -13.61 -8.17
N THR A 33 13.44 -13.56 -7.53
CA THR A 33 14.38 -12.46 -7.73
C THR A 33 15.14 -12.64 -9.04
N ALA A 34 15.63 -13.84 -9.30
CA ALA A 34 16.41 -14.15 -10.50
C ALA A 34 15.59 -14.01 -11.79
N ASN A 35 14.30 -14.37 -11.75
CA ASN A 35 13.39 -14.20 -12.89
C ASN A 35 12.78 -12.79 -13.00
N GLY A 36 13.15 -11.87 -12.09
CA GLY A 36 12.74 -10.46 -12.12
C GLY A 36 11.32 -10.15 -11.62
N VAL A 37 10.54 -11.16 -11.25
CA VAL A 37 9.15 -10.98 -10.80
C VAL A 37 9.09 -10.21 -9.48
N LEU A 38 9.86 -10.62 -8.48
CA LEU A 38 9.86 -9.99 -7.16
C LEU A 38 10.38 -8.55 -7.21
N PRO A 39 11.55 -8.25 -7.82
CA PRO A 39 12.02 -6.88 -8.03
C PRO A 39 11.01 -6.02 -8.81
N GLY A 40 10.37 -6.57 -9.84
CA GLY A 40 9.38 -5.87 -10.63
C GLY A 40 8.16 -5.42 -9.80
N HIS A 41 7.61 -6.32 -8.98
CA HIS A 41 6.50 -5.99 -8.09
C HIS A 41 6.87 -5.01 -6.98
N ILE A 42 8.07 -5.14 -6.40
CA ILE A 42 8.59 -4.20 -5.41
C ILE A 42 8.72 -2.81 -6.05
N ALA A 43 9.39 -2.71 -7.20
CA ALA A 43 9.59 -1.44 -7.90
C ALA A 43 8.27 -0.77 -8.27
N ALA A 44 7.31 -1.52 -8.81
CA ALA A 44 5.99 -1.01 -9.14
C ALA A 44 5.26 -0.47 -7.90
N THR A 45 5.31 -1.19 -6.78
CA THR A 45 4.69 -0.77 -5.51
C THR A 45 5.36 0.49 -4.96
N VAL A 46 6.69 0.52 -4.93
CA VAL A 46 7.47 1.69 -4.48
C VAL A 46 7.15 2.91 -5.32
N LEU A 47 7.13 2.79 -6.66
CA LEU A 47 6.84 3.91 -7.55
C LEU A 47 5.43 4.46 -7.33
N ARG A 48 4.43 3.59 -7.15
CA ARG A 48 3.06 4.00 -6.85
C ARG A 48 2.97 4.76 -5.53
N VAL A 49 3.61 4.25 -4.47
CA VAL A 49 3.61 4.91 -3.15
C VAL A 49 4.32 6.26 -3.21
N LEU A 50 5.47 6.33 -3.88
CA LEU A 50 6.18 7.61 -4.05
C LEU A 50 5.35 8.63 -4.81
N ALA A 51 4.71 8.23 -5.92
CA ALA A 51 3.82 9.10 -6.67
C ALA A 51 2.65 9.60 -5.81
N ALA A 52 2.03 8.70 -5.04
CA ALA A 52 0.94 9.04 -4.13
C ALA A 52 1.38 10.01 -3.04
N VAL A 53 2.55 9.79 -2.42
CA VAL A 53 3.09 10.69 -1.40
C VAL A 53 3.39 12.07 -1.96
N VAL A 54 4.02 12.16 -3.14
CA VAL A 54 4.33 13.45 -3.77
C VAL A 54 3.05 14.22 -4.11
N LEU A 55 2.06 13.55 -4.69
CA LEU A 55 0.79 14.17 -5.06
C LEU A 55 -0.03 14.56 -3.81
N GLY A 56 -0.20 13.62 -2.86
CA GLY A 56 -0.96 13.82 -1.63
C GLY A 56 -0.33 14.89 -0.73
N ALA A 57 0.99 14.83 -0.50
CA ALA A 57 1.69 15.84 0.29
C ALA A 57 1.70 17.20 -0.42
N GLY A 58 1.89 17.23 -1.75
CA GLY A 58 1.86 18.47 -2.53
C GLY A 58 0.50 19.16 -2.47
N LEU A 59 -0.57 18.45 -2.84
CA LEU A 59 -1.93 18.98 -2.82
C LEU A 59 -2.41 19.28 -1.39
N GLY A 60 -2.14 18.38 -0.45
CA GLY A 60 -2.49 18.55 0.96
C GLY A 60 -1.80 19.76 1.60
N THR A 61 -0.52 19.99 1.30
CA THR A 61 0.20 21.17 1.78
C THR A 61 -0.38 22.46 1.18
N LEU A 62 -0.65 22.48 -0.12
CA LEU A 62 -1.26 23.63 -0.78
C LEU A 62 -2.63 23.97 -0.18
N LEU A 63 -3.49 22.96 0.01
CA LEU A 63 -4.80 23.12 0.63
C LEU A 63 -4.68 23.56 2.10
N GLY A 64 -3.77 22.96 2.86
CA GLY A 64 -3.52 23.30 4.26
C GLY A 64 -3.05 24.76 4.44
N VAL A 65 -2.14 25.22 3.57
CA VAL A 65 -1.69 26.63 3.56
C VAL A 65 -2.83 27.57 3.19
N ALA A 66 -3.64 27.21 2.18
CA ALA A 66 -4.79 28.01 1.78
C ALA A 66 -5.86 28.12 2.91
N MET A 67 -6.13 27.04 3.63
CA MET A 67 -7.01 27.00 4.80
C MET A 67 -6.40 27.71 6.02
N GLY A 68 -5.09 27.73 6.15
CA GLY A 68 -4.37 28.52 7.17
C GLY A 68 -4.46 30.03 6.90
N SER A 69 -4.52 30.41 5.62
CA SER A 69 -4.50 31.81 5.19
C SER A 69 -5.89 32.45 5.08
N SER A 70 -6.96 31.65 5.00
CA SER A 70 -8.34 32.15 4.82
C SER A 70 -9.36 31.42 5.69
N HIS A 71 -10.01 32.18 6.57
CA HIS A 71 -11.07 31.66 7.45
C HIS A 71 -12.29 31.13 6.66
N ARG A 72 -12.62 31.76 5.52
CA ARG A 72 -13.71 31.31 4.64
C ARG A 72 -13.39 29.96 3.99
N LEU A 73 -12.14 29.77 3.57
CA LEU A 73 -11.74 28.53 2.91
C LEU A 73 -11.71 27.38 3.91
N ARG A 74 -11.19 27.63 5.12
CA ARG A 74 -11.25 26.71 6.25
C ARG A 74 -12.68 26.27 6.57
N SER A 75 -13.62 27.21 6.72
CA SER A 75 -15.01 26.88 7.09
C SER A 75 -15.73 26.03 6.05
N VAL A 76 -15.34 26.10 4.77
CA VAL A 76 -15.92 25.29 3.68
C VAL A 76 -15.25 23.92 3.57
N LEU A 77 -13.93 23.85 3.73
CA LEU A 77 -13.17 22.61 3.52
C LEU A 77 -13.12 21.70 4.76
N ASP A 78 -13.13 22.26 5.98
CA ASP A 78 -13.08 21.48 7.23
C ASP A 78 -14.17 20.39 7.29
N PRO A 79 -15.45 20.67 6.97
CA PRO A 79 -16.49 19.64 6.99
C PRO A 79 -16.26 18.52 5.95
N ILE A 80 -15.77 18.86 4.75
CA ILE A 80 -15.52 17.91 3.67
C ILE A 80 -14.36 16.98 4.05
N ILE A 81 -13.25 17.56 4.52
CA ILE A 81 -12.07 16.81 4.98
C ILE A 81 -12.44 15.94 6.18
N GLY A 82 -13.17 16.48 7.15
CA GLY A 82 -13.65 15.75 8.32
C GLY A 82 -14.57 14.57 7.98
N ALA A 83 -15.39 14.70 6.93
CA ALA A 83 -16.26 13.62 6.46
C ALA A 83 -15.49 12.51 5.72
N LEU A 84 -14.41 12.85 5.02
CA LEU A 84 -13.58 11.88 4.28
C LEU A 84 -12.60 11.12 5.18
N HIS A 85 -12.08 11.76 6.22
CA HIS A 85 -11.07 11.19 7.12
C HIS A 85 -11.45 9.82 7.75
N PRO A 86 -12.67 9.60 8.26
CA PRO A 86 -13.06 8.32 8.85
C PRO A 86 -13.37 7.23 7.82
N VAL A 87 -13.46 7.56 6.52
CA VAL A 87 -13.86 6.60 5.50
C VAL A 87 -12.70 5.64 5.22
N PRO A 88 -12.89 4.32 5.38
CA PRO A 88 -11.85 3.35 5.06
C PRO A 88 -11.45 3.43 3.58
N LYS A 89 -10.16 3.58 3.28
CA LYS A 89 -9.64 3.68 1.90
C LYS A 89 -10.10 2.51 1.01
N ILE A 90 -10.23 1.30 1.57
CA ILE A 90 -10.72 0.11 0.86
C ILE A 90 -12.20 0.21 0.42
N ALA A 91 -13.02 0.99 1.14
CA ALA A 91 -14.44 1.17 0.82
C ALA A 91 -14.64 2.11 -0.39
N ILE A 92 -13.73 3.07 -0.59
CA ILE A 92 -13.78 4.03 -1.69
C ILE A 92 -13.15 3.46 -2.98
N LEU A 93 -12.28 2.45 -2.84
CA LEU A 93 -11.54 1.86 -3.96
C LEU A 93 -12.41 1.53 -5.19
N PRO A 94 -13.61 0.89 -5.06
CA PRO A 94 -14.45 0.60 -6.21
C PRO A 94 -14.95 1.87 -6.93
N LEU A 95 -15.29 2.93 -6.18
CA LEU A 95 -15.73 4.19 -6.76
C LEU A 95 -14.59 4.85 -7.58
N ILE A 96 -13.38 4.86 -7.03
CA ILE A 96 -12.20 5.37 -7.74
C ILE A 96 -11.94 4.55 -9.00
N MET A 97 -12.06 3.22 -8.94
CA MET A 97 -11.90 2.36 -10.11
C MET A 97 -12.92 2.66 -11.22
N VAL A 98 -14.16 3.03 -10.88
CA VAL A 98 -15.17 3.42 -11.87
C VAL A 98 -14.81 4.74 -12.55
N VAL A 99 -14.28 5.70 -11.80
CA VAL A 99 -13.98 7.04 -12.31
C VAL A 99 -12.66 7.07 -13.10
N PHE A 100 -11.62 6.41 -12.58
CA PHE A 100 -10.25 6.49 -13.10
C PHE A 100 -9.78 5.21 -13.82
N GLY A 101 -10.62 4.18 -13.87
CA GLY A 101 -10.32 2.89 -14.48
C GLY A 101 -9.63 1.91 -13.53
N ILE A 102 -9.44 0.68 -13.98
CA ILE A 102 -8.73 -0.35 -13.20
C ILE A 102 -7.23 -0.23 -13.50
N GLY A 103 -6.42 -0.13 -12.45
CA GLY A 103 -4.96 -0.11 -12.56
C GLY A 103 -4.27 0.82 -11.57
N ASP A 104 -3.05 1.20 -11.90
CA ASP A 104 -2.12 1.89 -11.01
C ASP A 104 -2.60 3.29 -10.63
N VAL A 105 -3.24 4.00 -11.55
CA VAL A 105 -3.77 5.36 -11.31
C VAL A 105 -4.77 5.35 -10.15
N SER A 106 -5.68 4.39 -10.13
CA SER A 106 -6.69 4.27 -9.07
C SER A 106 -6.08 3.93 -7.72
N LEU A 107 -5.00 3.13 -7.70
CA LEU A 107 -4.26 2.84 -6.47
C LEU A 107 -3.52 4.08 -5.96
N VAL A 108 -2.87 4.84 -6.86
CA VAL A 108 -2.17 6.07 -6.50
C VAL A 108 -3.14 7.10 -5.91
N ILE A 109 -4.31 7.30 -6.52
CA ILE A 109 -5.33 8.26 -6.06
C ILE A 109 -5.89 7.88 -4.69
N VAL A 110 -6.13 6.59 -4.43
CA VAL A 110 -6.64 6.14 -3.13
C VAL A 110 -5.60 6.30 -2.02
N ILE A 111 -4.31 6.16 -2.35
CA ILE A 111 -3.22 6.26 -1.38
C ILE A 111 -2.89 7.72 -1.07
N ALA A 112 -2.88 8.60 -2.09
CA ALA A 112 -2.63 10.04 -1.97
C ALA A 112 -3.60 10.71 -0.97
#